data_AF-A0A3M8FR85-F1
#
_entry.id   AF-A0A3M8FR85-F1
#
_cell.length_a   1.000
_cell.length_b   1.000
_cell.length_c   1.000
_cell.angle_alpha   90.00
_cell.angle_beta   90.00
_cell.angle_gamma   90.00
#
_symmetry.space_group_name_H-M   'P 1'
#
loop_
_entity.id
_entity.type
_entity.pdbx_description
1 polymer ?
#
loop_
_entity_poly.entity_id
_entity_poly.type
_entity_poly.pdbx_seq_one_letter_code
_entity_poly.pdbx_strand_id
1 'polypeptide(L)'
;MDAPRLTFLALGLAAAPVAAQPVVIAGQSPESPASSVISADEPGGSFMYDDQRAGETLVPPRKASAERIRFWGGSESSLEDDTNTLGFRVSIYDLDQNTGTLSLITQRRISRGFASPVDTNQTMGDMDAKMFSYEFDLGEAIGLDGQNEYVVSVSAITFVPPRESRESWTWATASGDGVIHLDVFDGQGLAPAPKVANGLAVELIGQMEAPECLADVNQDGSLTQTDFTAWINAYTTGDPRADQNSDGSITPSDFTAWVSNYNAGC
;
A
#
# COMPACT_ATOMS: atom_id res chain seq x y z
N MET A 1 37.84 9.16 -60.99
CA MET A 1 37.42 10.21 -60.05
C MET A 1 36.25 9.62 -59.29
N ASP A 2 36.53 8.84 -58.25
CA ASP A 2 35.52 8.11 -57.48
C ASP A 2 35.23 8.89 -56.20
N ALA A 3 34.01 9.39 -56.08
CA ALA A 3 33.54 10.08 -54.89
C ALA A 3 33.10 9.05 -53.82
N PRO A 4 33.52 9.18 -52.56
CA PRO A 4 33.11 8.25 -51.52
C PRO A 4 31.67 8.58 -51.10
N ARG A 5 30.79 7.57 -51.15
CA ARG A 5 29.45 7.63 -50.58
C ARG A 5 29.55 7.62 -49.06
N LEU A 6 29.29 8.75 -48.41
CA LEU A 6 29.04 8.79 -46.97
C LEU A 6 27.67 8.19 -46.68
N THR A 7 27.66 6.99 -46.09
CA THR A 7 26.46 6.40 -45.50
C THR A 7 26.23 7.06 -44.14
N PHE A 8 25.24 7.94 -44.03
CA PHE A 8 24.78 8.46 -42.74
C PHE A 8 24.01 7.36 -42.00
N LEU A 9 24.64 6.82 -40.95
CA LEU A 9 23.98 5.92 -40.00
C LEU A 9 23.14 6.79 -39.05
N ALA A 10 21.83 6.88 -39.30
CA ALA A 10 20.92 7.52 -38.37
C ALA A 10 20.73 6.61 -37.15
N LEU A 11 21.42 6.90 -36.04
CA LEU A 11 21.08 6.31 -34.74
C LEU A 11 19.75 6.93 -34.29
N GLY A 12 18.65 6.18 -34.44
CA GLY A 12 17.42 6.48 -33.75
C GLY A 12 17.60 6.20 -32.27
N LEU A 13 17.78 7.24 -31.46
CA LEU A 13 17.58 7.15 -30.01
C LEU A 13 16.08 6.99 -29.77
N ALA A 14 15.62 5.75 -29.61
CA ALA A 14 14.32 5.51 -29.00
C ALA A 14 14.43 5.95 -27.53
N ALA A 15 13.64 6.96 -27.14
CA ALA A 15 13.50 7.31 -25.74
C ALA A 15 12.92 6.08 -25.02
N ALA A 16 13.66 5.55 -24.05
CA ALA A 16 13.12 4.51 -23.18
C ALA A 16 11.89 5.08 -22.46
N PRO A 17 10.78 4.34 -22.35
CA PRO A 17 9.64 4.79 -21.58
C PRO A 17 10.12 5.06 -20.15
N VAL A 18 9.81 6.27 -19.65
CA VAL A 18 10.07 6.62 -18.25
C VAL A 18 9.19 5.70 -17.42
N ALA A 19 9.79 4.71 -16.76
CA ALA A 19 9.07 3.87 -15.82
C ALA A 19 8.48 4.78 -14.73
N ALA A 20 7.16 4.72 -14.53
CA ALA A 20 6.49 5.50 -13.50
C ALA A 20 7.12 5.17 -12.14
N GLN A 21 7.46 6.21 -11.38
CA GLN A 21 8.05 6.02 -10.06
C GLN A 21 7.00 5.35 -9.17
N PRO A 22 7.38 4.30 -8.41
CA PRO A 22 6.46 3.65 -7.51
C PRO A 22 5.98 4.63 -6.44
N VAL A 23 4.67 4.61 -6.18
CA VAL A 23 3.97 5.49 -5.23
C VAL A 23 3.43 4.69 -4.06
N VAL A 24 3.14 5.38 -2.95
CA VAL A 24 2.32 4.79 -1.88
C VAL A 24 0.89 4.67 -2.41
N ILE A 25 0.42 3.43 -2.54
CA ILE A 25 -0.90 3.10 -3.08
C ILE A 25 -1.97 3.20 -1.99
N ALA A 26 -1.65 2.71 -0.79
CA ALA A 26 -2.54 2.72 0.36
C ALA A 26 -1.71 2.63 1.65
N GLY A 27 -2.30 3.09 2.75
CA GLY A 27 -1.67 3.07 4.07
C GLY A 27 -1.03 4.40 4.45
N GLN A 28 -0.29 4.40 5.56
CA GLN A 28 0.20 5.61 6.20
C GLN A 28 1.54 5.41 6.89
N SER A 29 2.35 6.46 6.85
CA SER A 29 3.56 6.60 7.66
C SER A 29 3.22 6.85 9.15
N PRO A 30 4.15 6.58 10.09
CA PRO A 30 3.92 6.80 11.51
C PRO A 30 3.60 8.25 11.87
N GLU A 31 2.81 8.45 12.93
CA GLU A 31 2.65 9.76 13.55
C GLU A 31 3.96 10.25 14.21
N SER A 32 4.07 11.55 14.45
CA SER A 32 5.20 12.14 15.18
C SER A 32 4.69 13.00 16.35
N PRO A 33 4.91 12.60 17.61
CA PRO A 33 5.63 11.40 18.04
C PRO A 33 4.85 10.12 17.73
N ALA A 34 5.57 9.03 17.45
CA ALA A 34 4.96 7.75 17.13
C ALA A 34 4.29 7.17 18.39
N SER A 35 2.98 7.01 18.36
CA SER A 35 2.28 6.15 19.32
C SER A 35 2.45 4.69 18.91
N SER A 36 2.21 3.76 19.83
CA SER A 36 2.49 2.35 19.61
C SER A 36 1.40 1.41 20.09
N VAL A 37 1.32 0.24 19.48
CA VAL A 37 0.52 -0.88 19.97
C VAL A 37 1.42 -2.10 20.18
N ILE A 38 1.26 -2.74 21.33
CA ILE A 38 1.94 -3.99 21.68
C ILE A 38 1.03 -5.14 21.26
N SER A 39 1.53 -6.05 20.44
CA SER A 39 0.89 -7.34 20.24
C SER A 39 1.31 -8.24 21.41
N ALA A 40 0.35 -8.92 22.05
CA ALA A 40 0.63 -9.76 23.22
C ALA A 40 1.13 -11.17 22.81
N ASP A 41 1.89 -11.85 23.68
CA ASP A 41 2.40 -13.24 23.45
C ASP A 41 1.34 -14.34 23.64
N GLU A 42 1.58 -15.49 23.01
CA GLU A 42 1.07 -16.78 23.50
C GLU A 42 1.89 -17.27 24.72
N PRO A 43 1.30 -17.40 25.91
CA PRO A 43 2.02 -17.95 27.05
C PRO A 43 2.10 -19.49 26.96
N GLY A 44 3.12 -20.07 26.31
CA GLY A 44 3.23 -21.53 26.39
C GLY A 44 4.26 -22.30 25.54
N GLY A 45 5.57 -22.10 25.74
CA GLY A 45 6.54 -23.10 25.27
C GLY A 45 8.00 -22.67 25.39
N SER A 46 8.89 -23.59 25.75
CA SER A 46 10.28 -23.33 26.17
C SER A 46 11.22 -22.76 25.09
N PHE A 47 10.78 -22.63 23.85
CA PHE A 47 11.43 -21.91 22.73
C PHE A 47 10.34 -21.66 21.68
N MET A 48 9.63 -20.53 21.74
CA MET A 48 8.58 -20.21 20.78
C MET A 48 8.99 -18.98 19.97
N TYR A 49 8.80 -19.08 18.66
CA TYR A 49 8.80 -17.91 17.81
C TYR A 49 7.48 -17.20 18.12
N ASP A 50 7.54 -16.00 18.66
CA ASP A 50 6.33 -15.22 18.85
C ASP A 50 5.90 -14.70 17.48
N ASP A 51 4.70 -15.11 17.05
CA ASP A 51 4.05 -14.63 15.83
C ASP A 51 3.24 -13.38 16.23
N GLN A 52 3.96 -12.31 16.57
CA GLN A 52 3.35 -11.06 17.00
C GLN A 52 2.71 -10.42 15.80
N ARG A 53 1.38 -10.34 15.73
CA ARG A 53 0.66 -10.03 14.50
C ARG A 53 -0.27 -8.84 14.66
N ALA A 54 -0.06 -7.84 13.81
CA ALA A 54 -0.97 -6.73 13.62
C ALA A 54 -1.41 -6.66 12.15
N GLY A 55 -2.51 -5.97 11.89
CA GLY A 55 -2.96 -5.67 10.56
C GLY A 55 -3.77 -4.39 10.49
N GLU A 56 -3.87 -3.86 9.28
CA GLU A 56 -4.58 -2.63 8.97
C GLU A 56 -5.54 -2.86 7.82
N THR A 57 -6.69 -2.20 7.86
CA THR A 57 -7.58 -2.11 6.70
C THR A 57 -7.08 -1.02 5.76
N LEU A 58 -6.77 -1.38 4.52
CA LEU A 58 -6.31 -0.47 3.49
C LEU A 58 -7.33 -0.41 2.36
N VAL A 59 -7.62 0.81 1.91
CA VAL A 59 -8.49 1.06 0.75
C VAL A 59 -7.68 1.81 -0.31
N PRO A 60 -7.19 1.15 -1.36
CA PRO A 60 -6.56 1.85 -2.46
C PRO A 60 -7.61 2.75 -3.13
N PRO A 61 -7.29 4.03 -3.42
CA PRO A 61 -8.28 4.95 -3.98
C PRO A 61 -8.70 4.56 -5.39
N ARG A 62 -7.86 3.80 -6.09
CA ARG A 62 -8.01 3.35 -7.48
C ARG A 62 -7.37 1.99 -7.64
N LYS A 63 -7.62 1.35 -8.78
CA LYS A 63 -6.94 0.11 -9.13
C LYS A 63 -5.42 0.32 -9.11
N ALA A 64 -4.72 -0.66 -8.59
CA ALA A 64 -3.29 -0.56 -8.36
C ALA A 64 -2.62 -1.94 -8.41
N SER A 65 -1.30 -1.93 -8.44
CA SER A 65 -0.44 -3.11 -8.35
C SER A 65 0.57 -2.88 -7.24
N ALA A 66 0.40 -3.59 -6.12
CA ALA A 66 1.31 -3.53 -4.99
C ALA A 66 2.54 -4.41 -5.26
N GLU A 67 3.72 -3.80 -5.23
CA GLU A 67 5.00 -4.46 -5.54
C GLU A 67 5.84 -4.63 -4.27
N ARG A 68 5.71 -3.67 -3.35
CA ARG A 68 6.45 -3.61 -2.09
C ARG A 68 5.51 -3.24 -0.97
N ILE A 69 5.98 -3.48 0.23
CA ILE A 69 5.32 -3.05 1.46
C ILE A 69 6.37 -2.45 2.38
N ARG A 70 5.98 -1.41 3.10
CA ARG A 70 6.78 -0.78 4.14
C ARG A 70 5.97 -0.75 5.43
N PHE A 71 6.60 -1.03 6.56
CA PHE A 71 5.98 -0.87 7.87
C PHE A 71 7.00 -0.43 8.91
N TRP A 72 6.52 -0.05 10.09
CA TRP A 72 7.35 0.45 11.19
C TRP A 72 7.10 -0.29 12.48
N GLY A 73 8.18 -0.55 13.19
CA GLY A 73 8.16 -1.26 14.46
C GLY A 73 9.58 -1.51 14.96
N GLY A 74 9.68 -2.34 15.98
CA GLY A 74 10.93 -2.56 16.69
C GLY A 74 10.69 -3.35 17.96
N SER A 75 11.75 -4.02 18.42
CA SER A 75 11.69 -4.73 19.69
C SER A 75 11.82 -3.77 20.86
N GLU A 76 10.95 -3.95 21.86
CA GLU A 76 11.13 -3.42 23.22
C GLU A 76 12.24 -4.21 23.92
N SER A 77 13.48 -3.93 23.53
CA SER A 77 14.66 -4.44 24.20
C SER A 77 15.50 -3.28 24.72
N SER A 78 16.23 -3.51 25.80
CA SER A 78 17.28 -2.59 26.27
C SER A 78 18.52 -2.59 25.38
N LEU A 79 18.53 -3.38 24.31
CA LEU A 79 19.65 -3.50 23.38
C LEU A 79 19.58 -2.37 22.35
N GLU A 80 20.73 -1.82 21.96
CA GLU A 80 20.80 -0.67 21.06
C GLU A 80 20.36 -0.97 19.61
N ASP A 81 20.22 -2.25 19.24
CA ASP A 81 19.93 -2.73 17.89
C ASP A 81 18.81 -3.78 17.88
N ASP A 82 18.12 -3.91 16.74
CA ASP A 82 17.08 -4.92 16.46
C ASP A 82 17.65 -6.36 16.40
N THR A 83 18.27 -6.87 17.46
CA THR A 83 19.05 -8.13 17.38
C THR A 83 18.23 -9.41 17.44
N ASN A 84 16.98 -9.33 17.91
CA ASN A 84 16.12 -10.48 18.16
C ASN A 84 15.11 -10.75 17.04
N THR A 85 14.95 -9.85 16.07
CA THR A 85 14.10 -10.11 14.90
C THR A 85 14.77 -11.08 13.94
N LEU A 86 14.10 -12.18 13.62
CA LEU A 86 14.56 -13.19 12.66
C LEU A 86 13.96 -12.96 11.27
N GLY A 87 12.81 -12.30 11.21
CA GLY A 87 12.12 -11.98 9.98
C GLY A 87 10.66 -11.65 10.22
N PHE A 88 9.88 -11.70 9.14
CA PHE A 88 8.48 -11.33 9.14
C PHE A 88 7.64 -12.33 8.35
N ARG A 89 6.36 -12.45 8.72
CA ARG A 89 5.33 -13.01 7.85
C ARG A 89 4.43 -11.88 7.43
N VAL A 90 4.16 -11.77 6.14
CA VAL A 90 3.23 -10.77 5.60
C VAL A 90 2.12 -11.49 4.86
N SER A 91 0.89 -11.12 5.19
CA SER A 91 -0.32 -11.68 4.59
C SER A 91 -1.20 -10.53 4.13
N ILE A 92 -1.73 -10.63 2.92
CA ILE A 92 -2.72 -9.68 2.38
C ILE A 92 -4.01 -10.43 2.12
N TYR A 93 -5.11 -9.89 2.63
CA TYR A 93 -6.45 -10.44 2.52
C TYR A 93 -7.35 -9.48 1.75
N ASP A 94 -8.24 -10.03 0.94
CA ASP A 94 -9.44 -9.35 0.45
C ASP A 94 -10.50 -9.40 1.56
N LEU A 95 -11.10 -8.25 1.91
CA LEU A 95 -12.16 -8.15 2.91
C LEU A 95 -13.51 -8.00 2.20
N ASP A 96 -14.36 -9.01 2.33
CA ASP A 96 -15.76 -8.90 1.90
C ASP A 96 -16.52 -7.98 2.84
N GLN A 97 -16.79 -6.75 2.39
CA GLN A 97 -17.47 -5.70 3.17
C GLN A 97 -18.89 -6.10 3.63
N ASN A 98 -19.53 -7.08 2.99
CA ASN A 98 -20.87 -7.52 3.38
C ASN A 98 -20.83 -8.54 4.52
N THR A 99 -19.84 -9.44 4.50
CA THR A 99 -19.76 -10.57 5.43
C THR A 99 -18.69 -10.40 6.50
N GLY A 100 -17.76 -9.46 6.32
CA GLY A 100 -16.55 -9.32 7.13
C GLY A 100 -15.53 -10.45 6.94
N THR A 101 -15.72 -11.30 5.92
CA THR A 101 -14.86 -12.47 5.71
C THR A 101 -13.54 -12.07 5.04
N LEU A 102 -12.43 -12.60 5.56
CA LEU A 102 -11.10 -12.42 4.98
C LEU A 102 -10.74 -13.58 4.04
N SER A 103 -10.40 -13.26 2.80
CA SER A 103 -9.88 -14.21 1.81
C SER A 103 -8.40 -13.96 1.54
N LEU A 104 -7.54 -14.95 1.81
CA LEU A 104 -6.09 -14.80 1.64
C LEU A 104 -5.72 -14.64 0.16
N ILE A 105 -5.12 -13.51 -0.20
CA ILE A 105 -4.58 -13.24 -1.55
C ILE A 105 -3.15 -13.78 -1.63
N THR A 106 -2.30 -13.37 -0.69
CA THR A 106 -0.89 -13.79 -0.64
C THR A 106 -0.40 -13.92 0.78
N GLN A 107 0.59 -14.79 0.98
CA GLN A 107 1.36 -14.89 2.20
C GLN A 107 2.83 -15.11 1.87
N ARG A 108 3.71 -14.35 2.53
CA ARG A 108 5.15 -14.40 2.33
C ARG A 108 5.85 -14.45 3.67
N ARG A 109 6.92 -15.24 3.76
CA ARG A 109 7.85 -15.23 4.89
C ARG A 109 9.15 -14.60 4.42
N ILE A 110 9.57 -13.52 5.06
CA ILE A 110 10.76 -12.76 4.73
C ILE A 110 11.75 -12.92 5.87
N SER A 111 13.00 -13.30 5.59
CA SER A 111 14.06 -13.26 6.61
C SER A 111 14.51 -11.82 6.81
N ARG A 112 14.87 -11.45 8.04
CA ARG A 112 15.39 -10.11 8.38
C ARG A 112 16.51 -9.66 7.45
N GLY A 113 17.38 -10.57 6.99
CA GLY A 113 18.46 -10.22 6.07
C GLY A 113 18.01 -9.62 4.73
N PHE A 114 16.74 -9.79 4.35
CA PHE A 114 16.14 -9.17 3.16
C PHE A 114 15.35 -7.89 3.47
N ALA A 115 14.92 -7.70 4.72
CA ALA A 115 14.25 -6.50 5.18
C ALA A 115 15.31 -5.59 5.80
N SER A 116 16.10 -4.88 4.99
CA SER A 116 17.17 -4.00 5.50
C SER A 116 16.56 -2.95 6.43
N PRO A 117 16.70 -3.06 7.77
CA PRO A 117 16.03 -2.14 8.68
C PRO A 117 16.69 -0.77 8.57
N VAL A 118 15.88 0.28 8.57
CA VAL A 118 16.36 1.66 8.60
C VAL A 118 15.94 2.29 9.91
N ASP A 119 16.92 2.67 10.73
CA ASP A 119 16.70 3.42 11.98
C ASP A 119 16.10 4.80 11.64
N THR A 120 14.94 5.11 12.22
CA THR A 120 14.22 6.37 11.99
C THR A 120 14.70 7.51 12.90
N ASN A 121 15.60 7.24 13.85
CA ASN A 121 15.99 8.11 14.95
C ASN A 121 14.82 8.55 15.84
N GLN A 122 13.73 7.78 15.85
CA GLN A 122 12.58 7.97 16.72
C GLN A 122 12.46 6.80 17.69
N THR A 123 11.80 7.03 18.80
CA THR A 123 11.44 6.01 19.79
C THR A 123 9.92 5.82 19.84
N MET A 124 9.49 4.67 20.32
CA MET A 124 8.08 4.30 20.48
C MET A 124 7.91 3.37 21.70
N GLY A 125 6.69 3.22 22.20
CA GLY A 125 6.40 2.39 23.37
C GLY A 125 6.83 2.99 24.70
N ASP A 126 6.42 2.34 25.78
CA ASP A 126 6.70 2.80 27.15
C ASP A 126 8.16 2.61 27.57
N MET A 127 8.95 1.86 26.78
CA MET A 127 10.37 1.59 27.01
C MET A 127 11.31 2.39 26.10
N ASP A 128 10.80 3.40 25.38
CA ASP A 128 11.58 4.18 24.41
C ASP A 128 12.31 3.30 23.38
N ALA A 129 11.64 2.25 22.90
CA ALA A 129 12.19 1.34 21.92
C ALA A 129 12.52 2.09 20.62
N LYS A 130 13.69 1.82 20.03
CA LYS A 130 14.03 2.38 18.71
C LYS A 130 13.03 1.94 17.66
N MET A 131 12.57 2.88 16.85
CA MET A 131 11.70 2.60 15.73
C MET A 131 12.51 2.41 14.44
N PHE A 132 12.28 1.28 13.78
CA PHE A 132 12.86 0.95 12.49
C PHE A 132 11.76 0.91 11.42
N SER A 133 12.09 1.31 10.20
CA SER A 133 11.28 1.03 9.02
C SER A 133 11.82 -0.20 8.29
N TYR A 134 10.93 -1.08 7.88
CA TYR A 134 11.23 -2.28 7.11
C TYR A 134 10.53 -2.18 5.77
N GLU A 135 11.26 -2.42 4.68
CA GLU A 135 10.70 -2.45 3.33
C GLU A 135 11.17 -3.71 2.61
N PHE A 136 10.26 -4.38 1.89
CA PHE A 136 10.59 -5.57 1.11
C PHE A 136 9.66 -5.73 -0.10
N ASP A 137 10.17 -6.49 -1.06
CA ASP A 137 9.49 -6.87 -2.28
C ASP A 137 8.49 -8.00 -2.01
N LEU A 138 7.27 -7.84 -2.52
CA LEU A 138 6.21 -8.85 -2.47
C LEU A 138 6.48 -9.97 -3.49
N GLY A 139 7.36 -9.71 -4.47
CA GLY A 139 7.80 -10.60 -5.54
C GLY A 139 6.94 -10.48 -6.78
N GLU A 140 5.79 -11.18 -6.81
CA GLU A 140 4.82 -10.95 -7.88
C GLU A 140 3.93 -9.78 -7.49
N ALA A 141 3.75 -8.84 -8.40
CA ALA A 141 2.94 -7.66 -8.15
C ALA A 141 1.47 -8.06 -7.96
N ILE A 142 0.85 -7.51 -6.91
CA ILE A 142 -0.50 -7.91 -6.48
C ILE A 142 -1.49 -6.90 -7.00
N GLY A 143 -2.42 -7.34 -7.85
CA GLY A 143 -3.52 -6.50 -8.31
C GLY A 143 -4.48 -6.20 -7.16
N LEU A 144 -4.75 -4.92 -6.94
CA LEU A 144 -5.72 -4.41 -5.98
C LEU A 144 -6.74 -3.58 -6.76
N ASP A 145 -8.02 -3.88 -6.59
CA ASP A 145 -9.10 -3.10 -7.16
C ASP A 145 -9.38 -1.87 -6.29
N GLY A 146 -9.62 -0.73 -6.93
CA GLY A 146 -9.91 0.51 -6.21
C GLY A 146 -11.20 0.41 -5.39
N GLN A 147 -11.24 1.10 -4.25
CA GLN A 147 -12.39 1.16 -3.33
C GLN A 147 -12.72 -0.16 -2.61
N ASN A 148 -12.08 -1.27 -2.95
CA ASN A 148 -12.16 -2.50 -2.17
C ASN A 148 -11.34 -2.36 -0.88
N GLU A 149 -11.75 -3.08 0.16
CA GLU A 149 -11.03 -3.13 1.43
C GLU A 149 -10.09 -4.33 1.46
N TYR A 150 -8.86 -4.09 1.89
CA TYR A 150 -7.84 -5.13 2.05
C TYR A 150 -7.31 -5.11 3.46
N VAL A 151 -7.13 -6.27 4.09
CA VAL A 151 -6.41 -6.34 5.36
C VAL A 151 -4.97 -6.73 5.09
N VAL A 152 -4.04 -5.83 5.39
CA VAL A 152 -2.62 -6.10 5.35
C VAL A 152 -2.16 -6.43 6.74
N SER A 153 -1.61 -7.63 6.91
CA SER A 153 -1.13 -8.10 8.20
C SER A 153 0.34 -8.44 8.15
N VAL A 154 1.04 -7.95 9.17
CA VAL A 154 2.47 -8.21 9.39
C VAL A 154 2.61 -8.90 10.73
N SER A 155 3.36 -10.00 10.71
CA SER A 155 3.85 -10.64 11.91
C SER A 155 5.35 -10.52 12.04
N ALA A 156 5.84 -10.05 13.19
CA ALA A 156 7.25 -10.15 13.54
C ALA A 156 7.55 -11.59 14.00
N ILE A 157 8.67 -12.15 13.56
CA ILE A 157 9.18 -13.44 14.00
C ILE A 157 10.42 -13.13 14.85
N THR A 158 10.28 -13.16 16.17
CA THR A 158 11.35 -12.84 17.11
C THR A 158 11.95 -14.09 17.75
N PHE A 159 13.17 -13.97 18.27
CA PHE A 159 13.79 -14.96 19.14
C PHE A 159 13.72 -14.49 20.58
N VAL A 160 12.97 -15.19 21.44
CA VAL A 160 12.87 -14.86 22.86
C VAL A 160 13.71 -15.83 23.71
N PRO A 161 14.73 -15.36 24.44
CA PRO A 161 15.49 -16.19 25.37
C PRO A 161 14.60 -16.64 26.55
N PRO A 162 14.76 -17.88 27.07
CA PRO A 162 13.89 -18.43 28.13
C PRO A 162 13.89 -17.71 29.50
N ARG A 163 14.63 -16.61 29.68
CA ARG A 163 14.92 -16.01 31.01
C ARG A 163 14.85 -14.50 31.10
N GLU A 164 14.59 -13.80 30.00
CA GLU A 164 14.43 -12.34 30.02
C GLU A 164 12.96 -11.98 29.89
N SER A 165 12.55 -10.92 30.58
CA SER A 165 11.17 -10.44 30.57
C SER A 165 10.79 -10.04 29.16
N ARG A 166 9.93 -10.87 28.53
CA ARG A 166 9.10 -10.62 27.33
C ARG A 166 9.57 -9.42 26.51
N GLU A 167 10.57 -9.64 25.66
CA GLU A 167 10.90 -8.70 24.61
C GLU A 167 9.70 -8.61 23.68
N SER A 168 8.86 -7.60 23.89
CA SER A 168 7.66 -7.40 23.09
C SER A 168 8.08 -6.79 21.75
N TRP A 169 7.39 -7.18 20.68
CA TRP A 169 7.46 -6.42 19.45
C TRP A 169 6.41 -5.33 19.50
N THR A 170 6.85 -4.10 19.27
CA THR A 170 5.98 -2.94 19.27
C THR A 170 5.77 -2.45 17.85
N TRP A 171 4.51 -2.22 17.50
CA TRP A 171 4.11 -1.68 16.21
C TRP A 171 3.93 -0.17 16.31
N ALA A 172 4.50 0.56 15.36
CA ALA A 172 4.22 1.98 15.27
C ALA A 172 2.81 2.20 14.74
N THR A 173 2.13 3.22 15.26
CA THR A 173 0.79 3.59 14.83
C THR A 173 0.81 4.82 13.93
N ALA A 174 -0.23 4.97 13.12
CA ALA A 174 -0.45 6.05 12.18
C ALA A 174 -1.88 6.62 12.35
N SER A 175 -2.15 7.76 11.73
CA SER A 175 -3.45 8.45 11.76
C SER A 175 -4.54 7.72 10.96
N GLY A 176 -4.97 6.54 11.43
CA GLY A 176 -5.85 5.63 10.69
C GLY A 176 -7.36 5.86 10.87
N ASP A 177 -8.12 4.86 10.41
CA ASP A 177 -9.57 4.73 10.61
C ASP A 177 -9.95 4.39 12.08
N GLY A 178 -8.94 4.20 12.94
CA GLY A 178 -9.10 3.80 14.34
C GLY A 178 -9.36 2.31 14.52
N VAL A 179 -9.07 1.48 13.51
CA VAL A 179 -9.28 0.03 13.53
C VAL A 179 -7.99 -0.70 13.15
N ILE A 180 -7.29 -1.18 14.18
CA ILE A 180 -6.22 -2.15 14.01
C ILE A 180 -6.82 -3.55 14.11
N HIS A 181 -6.45 -4.43 13.20
CA HIS A 181 -6.70 -5.86 13.34
C HIS A 181 -5.59 -6.47 14.18
N LEU A 182 -5.95 -7.03 15.33
CA LEU A 182 -5.02 -7.76 16.18
C LEU A 182 -5.41 -9.24 16.16
N ASP A 183 -4.42 -10.10 16.31
CA ASP A 183 -4.72 -11.53 16.44
C ASP A 183 -5.50 -11.77 17.74
N VAL A 184 -6.68 -12.37 17.63
CA VAL A 184 -7.47 -12.79 18.78
C VAL A 184 -7.22 -14.29 18.93
N PHE A 185 -6.59 -14.64 20.05
CA PHE A 185 -6.16 -16.00 20.44
C PHE A 185 -7.28 -17.06 20.54
N ASP A 186 -8.49 -16.79 20.06
CA ASP A 186 -9.62 -17.71 20.08
C ASP A 186 -9.71 -18.61 18.84
N GLY A 187 -8.73 -18.52 17.93
CA GLY A 187 -8.68 -19.28 16.68
C GLY A 187 -9.61 -18.74 15.59
N GLN A 188 -10.22 -17.55 15.80
CA GLN A 188 -10.98 -16.84 14.77
C GLN A 188 -10.08 -16.08 13.79
N GLY A 189 -8.79 -15.93 14.10
CA GLY A 189 -7.81 -15.20 13.29
C GLY A 189 -7.75 -13.72 13.64
N LEU A 190 -7.41 -12.89 12.66
CA LEU A 190 -7.41 -11.43 12.83
C LEU A 190 -8.83 -10.94 13.12
N ALA A 191 -9.01 -10.28 14.26
CA ALA A 191 -10.25 -9.59 14.55
C ALA A 191 -10.00 -8.09 14.71
N PRO A 192 -10.96 -7.24 14.33
CA PRO A 192 -10.84 -5.80 14.54
C PRO A 192 -10.80 -5.52 16.04
N ALA A 193 -9.78 -4.77 16.50
CA ALA A 193 -9.67 -4.30 17.87
C ALA A 193 -10.43 -2.96 18.01
N PRO A 194 -11.59 -2.92 18.70
CA PRO A 194 -12.53 -1.80 18.59
C PRO A 194 -12.14 -0.50 19.33
N LYS A 195 -10.87 -0.31 19.71
CA LYS A 195 -10.48 0.74 20.68
C LYS A 195 -9.07 1.33 20.52
N VAL A 196 -8.44 1.25 19.36
CA VAL A 196 -7.18 1.97 19.14
C VAL A 196 -7.52 3.31 18.49
N ALA A 197 -7.04 4.42 19.05
CA ALA A 197 -7.31 5.75 18.46
C ALA A 197 -6.65 5.94 17.08
N ASN A 198 -5.69 5.08 16.76
CA ASN A 198 -4.78 5.17 15.64
C ASN A 198 -4.74 3.81 14.91
N GLY A 199 -4.49 3.83 13.59
CA GLY A 199 -4.24 2.64 12.78
C GLY A 199 -2.79 2.17 12.89
N LEU A 200 -2.43 1.09 12.22
CA LEU A 200 -1.05 0.60 12.08
C LEU A 200 -0.30 1.42 11.02
N ALA A 201 0.96 1.77 11.31
CA ALA A 201 1.83 2.37 10.31
C ALA A 201 2.31 1.29 9.32
N VAL A 202 1.68 1.25 8.16
CA VAL A 202 1.99 0.33 7.06
C VAL A 202 1.64 1.00 5.73
N GLU A 203 2.44 0.80 4.70
CA GLU A 203 2.26 1.32 3.35
C GLU A 203 2.40 0.19 2.32
N LEU A 204 1.47 0.12 1.37
CA LEU A 204 1.67 -0.63 0.13
C LEU A 204 2.24 0.30 -0.93
N ILE A 205 3.30 -0.14 -1.59
CA ILE A 205 4.05 0.66 -2.55
C ILE A 205 4.06 -0.06 -3.90
N GLY A 206 3.81 0.67 -4.98
CA GLY A 206 3.83 0.09 -6.32
C GLY A 206 3.28 1.05 -7.36
N GLN A 207 2.57 0.51 -8.35
CA GLN A 207 1.97 1.27 -9.43
C GLN A 207 0.48 1.50 -9.16
N MET A 208 0.02 2.73 -9.22
CA MET A 208 -1.40 3.05 -9.17
C MET A 208 -1.87 3.39 -10.57
N GLU A 209 -3.02 2.85 -10.98
CA GLU A 209 -3.63 3.22 -12.25
C GLU A 209 -3.88 4.72 -12.25
N ALA A 210 -3.54 5.38 -13.35
CA ALA A 210 -3.84 6.80 -13.54
C ALA A 210 -5.32 7.04 -13.23
N PRO A 211 -5.67 8.19 -12.63
CA PRO A 211 -7.07 8.42 -12.29
C PRO A 211 -7.84 8.39 -13.59
N GLU A 212 -9.01 7.76 -13.58
CA GLU A 212 -9.87 7.78 -14.75
C GLU A 212 -10.20 9.24 -15.02
N CYS A 213 -9.52 9.80 -16.00
CA CYS A 213 -9.70 11.18 -16.36
C CYS A 213 -10.93 11.20 -17.25
N LEU A 214 -12.11 11.31 -16.64
CA LEU A 214 -13.37 11.30 -17.38
C LEU A 214 -13.34 12.30 -18.54
N ALA A 215 -12.66 13.44 -18.34
CA ALA A 215 -12.51 14.45 -19.37
C ALA A 215 -11.52 14.09 -20.50
N ASP A 216 -10.64 13.09 -20.34
CA ASP A 216 -9.80 12.47 -21.38
C ASP A 216 -10.62 11.46 -22.21
N VAL A 217 -11.52 11.99 -23.04
CA VAL A 217 -12.50 11.18 -23.78
C VAL A 217 -11.85 10.39 -24.91
N ASN A 218 -10.70 10.84 -25.42
CA ASN A 218 -9.97 10.13 -26.47
C ASN A 218 -9.03 9.04 -25.91
N GLN A 219 -8.81 9.01 -24.59
CA GLN A 219 -7.98 8.05 -23.85
C GLN A 219 -6.54 8.04 -24.33
N ASP A 220 -6.00 9.19 -24.71
CA ASP A 220 -4.60 9.34 -25.11
C ASP A 220 -3.66 9.59 -23.91
N GLY A 221 -4.23 9.69 -22.71
CA GLY A 221 -3.52 9.89 -21.45
C GLY A 221 -3.14 11.34 -21.18
N SER A 222 -3.57 12.29 -22.02
CA SER A 222 -3.31 13.71 -21.88
C SER A 222 -4.59 14.52 -21.97
N LEU A 223 -4.95 15.19 -20.87
CA LEU A 223 -6.08 16.11 -20.87
C LEU A 223 -5.76 17.39 -21.66
N THR A 224 -6.29 17.47 -22.88
CA THR A 224 -6.05 18.58 -23.80
C THR A 224 -7.31 18.99 -24.56
N GLN A 225 -7.19 20.01 -25.43
CA GLN A 225 -8.33 20.46 -26.25
C GLN A 225 -8.83 19.39 -27.25
N THR A 226 -8.02 18.36 -27.56
CA THR A 226 -8.47 17.26 -28.43
C THR A 226 -9.56 16.43 -27.77
N ASP A 227 -9.60 16.38 -26.44
CA ASP A 227 -10.65 15.70 -25.70
C ASP A 227 -12.01 16.35 -25.84
N PHE A 228 -12.05 17.67 -25.97
CA PHE A 228 -13.31 18.36 -26.26
C PHE A 228 -13.88 17.91 -27.61
N THR A 229 -13.01 17.73 -28.61
CA THR A 229 -13.44 17.23 -29.93
C THR A 229 -13.90 15.78 -29.84
N ALA A 230 -13.22 14.95 -29.06
CA ALA A 230 -13.63 13.59 -28.79
C ALA A 230 -14.97 13.52 -28.04
N TRP A 231 -15.20 14.39 -27.07
CA TRP A 231 -16.46 14.52 -26.35
C TRP A 231 -17.62 14.93 -27.28
N ILE A 232 -17.42 15.92 -28.17
CA ILE A 232 -18.44 16.28 -29.18
C ILE A 232 -18.81 15.05 -30.02
N ASN A 233 -17.81 14.32 -30.52
CA ASN A 233 -18.04 13.13 -31.33
C ASN A 233 -18.83 12.09 -30.53
N ALA A 234 -18.39 11.77 -29.31
CA ALA A 234 -19.05 10.83 -28.40
C ALA A 234 -20.52 11.22 -28.16
N TYR A 235 -20.77 12.50 -27.86
CA TYR A 235 -22.11 13.04 -27.64
C TYR A 235 -23.00 12.88 -28.89
N THR A 236 -22.49 13.21 -30.08
CA THR A 236 -23.26 13.10 -31.33
C THR A 236 -23.56 11.66 -31.75
N THR A 237 -22.72 10.70 -31.38
CA THR A 237 -22.93 9.27 -31.68
C THR A 237 -23.66 8.52 -30.58
N GLY A 238 -23.98 9.16 -29.46
CA GLY A 238 -24.57 8.51 -28.28
C GLY A 238 -23.62 7.50 -27.62
N ASP A 239 -22.31 7.77 -27.65
CA ASP A 239 -21.31 6.94 -27.00
C ASP A 239 -21.34 7.18 -25.48
N PRO A 240 -21.41 6.14 -24.63
CA PRO A 240 -21.47 6.27 -23.18
C PRO A 240 -20.34 7.09 -22.56
N ARG A 241 -19.19 7.26 -23.22
CA ARG A 241 -18.10 8.14 -22.73
C ARG A 241 -18.49 9.62 -22.67
N ALA A 242 -19.56 10.01 -23.35
CA ALA A 242 -20.11 11.35 -23.26
C ALA A 242 -20.87 11.61 -21.95
N ASP A 243 -21.28 10.56 -21.22
CA ASP A 243 -21.92 10.66 -19.89
C ASP A 243 -20.84 10.98 -18.85
N GLN A 244 -20.76 12.24 -18.47
CA GLN A 244 -19.66 12.81 -17.67
C GLN A 244 -20.07 13.06 -16.22
N ASN A 245 -21.37 13.01 -15.93
CA ASN A 245 -21.92 13.04 -14.59
C ASN A 245 -22.31 11.64 -14.08
N SER A 246 -22.18 10.61 -14.93
CA SER A 246 -22.50 9.20 -14.65
C SER A 246 -23.96 8.98 -14.24
N ASP A 247 -24.89 9.77 -14.80
CA ASP A 247 -26.32 9.63 -14.52
C ASP A 247 -27.02 8.58 -15.42
N GLY A 248 -26.27 7.98 -16.34
CA GLY A 248 -26.73 6.95 -17.27
C GLY A 248 -27.41 7.51 -18.52
N SER A 249 -27.47 8.83 -18.69
CA SER A 249 -28.14 9.50 -19.81
C SER A 249 -27.24 10.56 -20.46
N ILE A 250 -26.94 10.39 -21.74
CA ILE A 250 -26.19 11.39 -22.51
C ILE A 250 -27.10 12.59 -22.82
N THR A 251 -26.86 13.70 -22.14
CA THR A 251 -27.69 14.91 -22.13
C THR A 251 -26.82 16.17 -22.15
N PRO A 252 -27.38 17.35 -22.45
CA PRO A 252 -26.61 18.59 -22.40
C PRO A 252 -25.98 18.92 -21.04
N SER A 253 -26.46 18.33 -19.93
CA SER A 253 -25.83 18.48 -18.60
C SER A 253 -24.43 17.89 -18.56
N ASP A 254 -24.13 16.88 -19.36
CA ASP A 254 -22.81 16.26 -19.45
C ASP A 254 -21.74 17.23 -19.93
N PHE A 255 -22.09 18.22 -20.74
CA PHE A 255 -21.14 19.26 -21.14
C PHE A 255 -20.64 20.04 -19.93
N THR A 256 -21.54 20.35 -18.99
CA THR A 256 -21.17 21.09 -17.78
C THR A 256 -20.31 20.23 -16.86
N ALA A 257 -20.62 18.93 -16.77
CA ALA A 257 -19.81 17.97 -16.03
C ALA A 257 -18.42 17.80 -16.67
N TRP A 258 -18.33 17.67 -17.99
CA TRP A 258 -17.06 17.62 -18.73
C TRP A 258 -16.20 18.86 -18.45
N VAL A 259 -16.77 20.07 -18.51
CA VAL A 259 -16.03 21.31 -18.20
C VAL A 259 -15.53 21.30 -16.74
N SER A 260 -16.34 20.79 -15.81
CA SER A 260 -15.93 20.64 -14.42
C SER A 260 -14.76 19.66 -14.28
N ASN A 261 -14.85 18.49 -14.91
CA ASN A 261 -13.82 17.46 -14.91
C ASN A 261 -12.53 17.98 -15.57
N TYR A 262 -12.64 18.68 -16.72
CA TYR A 262 -11.51 19.27 -17.44
C TYR A 262 -10.77 20.32 -16.59
N ASN A 263 -11.52 21.18 -15.88
CA ASN A 263 -10.92 22.21 -15.02
C ASN A 263 -10.35 21.64 -13.72
N ALA A 264 -10.91 20.53 -13.22
CA ALA A 264 -10.37 19.79 -12.08
C ALA A 264 -9.07 19.06 -12.43
N GLY A 265 -8.88 18.71 -13.71
CA GLY A 265 -7.73 17.97 -14.20
C GLY A 265 -7.91 16.44 -14.09
N CYS A 266 -6.81 15.74 -14.34
CA CYS A 266 -6.57 14.37 -13.90
C CYS A 266 -5.56 14.43 -12.73
#